data_AF-A0A7X9FFN7-F1
#
_entry.id   AF-A0A7X9FFN7-F1
#
_cell.length_a   1.000
_cell.length_b   1.000
_cell.length_c   1.000
_cell.angle_alpha   90.00
_cell.angle_beta   90.00
_cell.angle_gamma   90.00
#
_symmetry.space_group_name_H-M   'P 1'
#
loop_
_entity.id
_entity.type
_entity.pdbx_description
1 polymer ?
#
loop_
_entity_poly.entity_id
_entity_poly.type
_entity_poly.pdbx_seq_one_letter_code
_entity_poly.pdbx_strand_id
1 'polypeptide(L)' 'VISLETLERTCGDLGIPANEELKRLILHGILHLSGYDHDESDPRGEMLDYQESLLKKFSEVHLL' A
#
# COMPACT_ATOMS: atom_id res chain seq x y z
N VAL A 1 8.67 -4.83 7.01
CA VAL A 1 8.02 -6.06 7.50
C VAL A 1 6.53 -5.91 7.27
N ILE A 2 5.82 -6.95 6.83
CA ILE A 2 4.37 -6.91 6.57
C ILE A 2 3.69 -7.96 7.46
N SER A 3 2.61 -7.56 8.16
CA SER A 3 1.79 -8.47 8.97
C SER A 3 0.64 -9.02 8.14
N LEU A 4 0.64 -10.33 7.88
CA LEU A 4 -0.44 -11.00 7.13
C LEU A 4 -1.76 -10.98 7.89
N GLU A 5 -1.73 -11.09 9.22
CA GLU A 5 -2.92 -10.98 10.07
C GLU A 5 -3.56 -9.58 9.93
N THR A 6 -2.74 -8.53 9.91
CA THR A 6 -3.26 -7.17 9.71
C THR A 6 -3.78 -6.96 8.29
N LEU A 7 -3.10 -7.50 7.28
CA LEU A 7 -3.59 -7.51 5.90
C LEU A 7 -4.99 -8.15 5.81
N GLU A 8 -5.16 -9.36 6.35
CA GLU A 8 -6.45 -10.07 6.34
C GLU A 8 -7.56 -9.28 7.03
N ARG A 9 -7.27 -8.71 8.20
CA ARG A 9 -8.23 -7.88 8.94
C ARG A 9 -8.62 -6.63 8.13
N THR A 10 -7.65 -5.89 7.61
CA THR A 10 -7.90 -4.69 6.78
C THR A 10 -8.73 -5.02 5.54
N CYS A 11 -8.42 -6.13 4.85
CA CYS A 11 -9.19 -6.60 3.71
C CYS A 11 -10.64 -6.91 4.08
N GLY A 12 -10.86 -7.56 5.23
CA GLY A 12 -12.20 -7.83 5.75
C GLY A 12 -12.97 -6.57 6.12
N ASP A 13 -12.34 -5.64 6.83
CA ASP A 13 -12.96 -4.41 7.34
C ASP A 13 -13.30 -3.42 6.21
N LEU A 14 -12.43 -3.33 5.19
CA LEU A 14 -12.56 -2.35 4.10
C LEU A 14 -13.10 -2.94 2.79
N GLY A 15 -13.25 -4.26 2.70
CA GLY A 15 -13.71 -4.95 1.48
C GLY A 15 -12.71 -4.86 0.31
N ILE A 16 -11.42 -4.70 0.60
CA ILE A 16 -10.34 -4.57 -0.39
C ILE A 16 -9.76 -5.95 -0.73
N PRO A 17 -9.54 -6.30 -2.00
CA PRO A 17 -8.87 -7.55 -2.36
C PRO A 17 -7.46 -7.65 -1.78
N ALA A 18 -7.10 -8.82 -1.23
CA ALA A 18 -5.79 -9.04 -0.60
C ALA A 18 -4.60 -8.73 -1.53
N ASN A 19 -4.72 -9.03 -2.82
CA ASN A 19 -3.68 -8.70 -3.81
C ASN A 19 -3.45 -7.18 -3.92
N GLU A 20 -4.52 -6.37 -3.84
CA GLU A 20 -4.42 -4.92 -3.95
C GLU A 20 -3.82 -4.31 -2.68
N GLU A 21 -4.28 -4.75 -1.51
CA GLU A 21 -3.75 -4.26 -0.23
C GLU A 21 -2.28 -4.69 -0.03
N LEU A 22 -1.92 -5.92 -0.42
CA LEU A 22 -0.54 -6.37 -0.35
C LEU A 22 0.39 -5.55 -1.26
N LYS A 23 -0.03 -5.23 -2.49
CA LYS A 23 0.72 -4.33 -3.38
C LYS A 23 0.93 -2.96 -2.73
N ARG A 24 -0.12 -2.41 -2.11
CA ARG A 24 -0.08 -1.12 -1.41
C ARG A 24 0.92 -1.15 -0.26
N LEU A 25 0.86 -2.15 0.62
CA LEU A 25 1.77 -2.29 1.77
C LEU A 25 3.24 -2.50 1.34
N ILE A 26 3.49 -3.24 0.25
CA ILE A 26 4.85 -3.43 -0.29
C ILE A 26 5.41 -2.10 -0.79
N LEU A 27 4.66 -1.39 -1.64
CA LEU A 27 5.10 -0.11 -2.18
C LEU A 27 5.30 0.92 -1.07
N HIS A 28 4.38 0.98 -0.12
CA HIS A 28 4.46 1.82 1.06
C HIS A 28 5.76 1.60 1.83
N GLY A 29 6.08 0.34 2.15
CA GLY A 29 7.32 -0.02 2.85
C GLY A 29 8.57 0.35 2.04
N ILE A 30 8.57 0.15 0.72
CA ILE A 30 9.69 0.54 -0.16
C ILE A 30 9.87 2.06 -0.17
N LEU A 31 8.79 2.83 -0.24
CA LEU A 31 8.84 4.29 -0.25
C LEU A 31 9.41 4.84 1.06
N HIS A 32 8.98 4.32 2.21
CA HIS A 32 9.59 4.67 3.49
C HIS A 32 11.09 4.35 3.55
N LEU A 33 11.48 3.16 3.09
CA LEU A 33 12.90 2.79 3.00
C LEU A 33 13.70 3.69 2.03
N SER A 34 13.02 4.32 1.08
CA SER A 34 13.62 5.26 0.11
C SER A 34 13.66 6.70 0.62
N GLY A 35 13.24 6.96 1.87
CA GLY A 35 13.28 8.28 2.50
C GLY A 35 12.02 9.12 2.31
N TYR A 36 10.96 8.56 1.73
CA TYR A 36 9.65 9.21 1.72
C TYR A 36 8.96 9.04 3.08
N ASP A 37 8.11 10.00 3.43
CA ASP A 37 7.31 9.97 4.63
C ASP A 37 5.92 10.55 4.35
N HIS A 38 4.95 10.23 5.20
CA HIS A 38 3.63 10.84 5.14
C HIS A 38 3.04 10.99 6.54
N ASP A 39 2.12 11.95 6.70
CA ASP A 39 1.35 12.09 7.93
C ASP A 39 0.25 11.02 7.95
N GLU A 40 0.16 10.23 9.02
CA GLU A 40 -0.89 9.21 9.17
C GLU A 40 -2.30 9.83 9.26
N SER A 41 -2.40 11.12 9.62
CA SER A 41 -3.66 11.87 9.72
C SER A 41 -4.07 12.56 8.41
N ASP A 42 -3.16 12.69 7.44
CA ASP A 42 -3.47 13.24 6.12
C ASP A 42 -3.57 12.12 5.07
N PRO A 43 -4.75 11.89 4.46
CA PRO A 43 -4.90 10.90 3.40
C PRO A 43 -4.23 11.31 2.08
N ARG A 44 -3.53 12.45 2.03
CA ARG A 44 -2.83 12.98 0.86
C ARG A 44 -1.41 13.40 1.22
N GLY A 45 -0.56 13.45 0.20
CA GLY A 45 0.83 13.85 0.36
C GLY A 45 1.68 13.30 -0.77
N GLU A 46 2.89 13.86 -0.93
CA GLU A 46 3.80 13.49 -2.03
C GLU A 46 4.04 11.98 -2.11
N MET A 47 4.28 11.33 -0.96
CA MET A 47 4.47 9.89 -0.89
C MET A 47 3.22 9.11 -1.33
N LEU A 48 2.04 9.49 -0.84
CA LEU A 48 0.78 8.79 -1.14
C LEU A 48 0.38 8.97 -2.61
N ASP A 49 0.54 10.18 -3.16
CA ASP A 49 0.30 10.45 -4.58
C ASP A 49 1.25 9.64 -5.47
N TYR A 50 2.52 9.54 -5.08
CA TYR A 50 3.49 8.72 -5.80
C TYR A 50 3.17 7.23 -5.68
N GLN A 51 2.76 6.76 -4.51
CA GLN A 51 2.29 5.39 -4.30
C GLN A 51 1.12 5.03 -5.23
N GLU A 52 0.11 5.89 -5.34
CA GLU A 52 -1.02 5.69 -6.27
C GLU A 52 -0.55 5.61 -7.73
N SER A 53 0.43 6.42 -8.11
CA SER A 53 1.01 6.37 -9.46
C SER A 53 1.71 5.04 -9.73
N LEU A 54 2.41 4.48 -8.74
CA LEU A 54 3.09 3.20 -8.84
C LEU A 54 2.09 2.04 -8.86
N LEU A 55 1.04 2.08 -8.04
CA LEU A 55 -0.03 1.08 -8.06
C LEU A 55 -0.68 0.97 -9.44
N LYS A 56 -0.95 2.12 -10.09
CA LYS A 56 -1.46 2.13 -11.48
C LYS A 56 -0.45 1.54 -12.46
N LYS A 57 0.84 1.84 -12.30
CA LYS A 57 1.90 1.30 -13.16
C LYS A 57 2.05 -0.22 -13.04
N PHE A 58 1.76 -0.76 -11.86
CA PHE A 58 1.85 -2.20 -11.55
C PHE A 58 0.47 -2.86 -11.42
N SER A 59 -0.56 -2.35 -12.11
CA SER A 59 -1.93 -2.90 -12.04
C SER A 59 -1.98 -4.38 -12.41
N GLU A 60 -1.22 -4.77 -13.43
CA GLU A 60 -1.17 -6.13 -13.98
C GLU A 60 -0.35 -7.11 -13.13
N VAL A 61 0.34 -6.64 -12.08
CA VAL A 61 1.11 -7.51 -11.19
C VAL A 61 0.17 -8.23 -10.24
N HIS A 62 0.35 -9.54 -10.17
CA HIS A 62 -0.41 -10.45 -9.32
C HIS A 62 0.54 -11.20 -8.38
N LEU A 63 0.28 -11.10 -7.09
CA LEU A 63 1.14 -11.63 -6.01
C LEU A 63 0.49 -12.81 -5.27
N LEU A 64 -0.83 -12.96 -5.35
CA LEU A 64 -1.64 -13.93 -4.61
C LEU A 64 -2.66 -14.61 -5.51
#